data_AF-A0A8X6L610-F1
#
_entry.id   AF-A0A8X6L610-F1
#
_cell.length_a   1.000
_cell.length_b   1.000
_cell.length_c   1.000
_cell.angle_alpha   90.00
_cell.angle_beta   90.00
_cell.angle_gamma   90.00
#
_symmetry.space_group_name_H-M   'P 1'
#
loop_
_entity.id
_entity.type
_entity.pdbx_description
1 polymer ?
#
loop_
_entity_poly.entity_id
_entity_poly.type
_entity_poly.pdbx_seq_one_letter_code
_entity_poly.pdbx_strand_id
1 'polypeptide(L)'
;MYGQRVCIPRKFQKNVLEELHAGHLRIVKMKAIARSFVYWKNTDKDIEDAAKNCVDCARYKADPTKAKVHYWEYPSMPWECIHVDFAGPIFEHMFFF
;
A
#
# COMPACT_ATOMS: atom_id res chain seq x y z
N MET A 1 -21.97 22.81 6.97
CA MET A 1 -21.51 23.87 7.89
C MET A 1 -20.00 23.73 8.07
N TYR A 2 -19.22 24.77 7.78
CA TYR A 2 -17.83 24.83 8.19
C TYR A 2 -17.83 25.00 9.71
N GLY A 3 -17.77 23.91 10.46
CA GLY A 3 -17.67 23.95 11.93
C GLY A 3 -16.46 24.77 12.39
N GLN A 4 -16.44 25.17 13.66
CA GLN A 4 -15.27 25.81 14.27
C GLN A 4 -14.06 24.86 14.19
N ARG A 5 -13.15 25.14 13.27
CA ARG A 5 -11.87 24.43 13.11
C ARG A 5 -10.75 25.35 13.55
N VAL A 6 -9.75 24.78 14.21
CA VAL A 6 -8.56 25.50 14.62
C VAL A 6 -7.66 25.72 13.39
N CYS A 7 -7.39 26.99 13.08
CA CYS A 7 -6.46 27.33 12.01
C CYS A 7 -5.02 27.12 12.49
N ILE A 8 -4.27 26.21 11.87
CA ILE A 8 -2.94 25.81 12.34
C ILE A 8 -1.85 26.65 11.66
N PRO A 9 -1.05 27.43 12.42
CA PRO A 9 0.12 28.12 11.90
C PRO A 9 1.13 27.16 11.28
N ARG A 10 1.84 27.60 10.23
CA ARG A 10 2.82 26.76 9.49
C ARG A 10 3.80 26.01 10.39
N LYS A 11 4.28 26.65 11.46
CA LYS A 11 5.21 26.06 12.43
C LYS A 11 4.70 24.80 13.14
N PHE A 12 3.39 24.60 13.22
CA PHE A 12 2.77 23.47 13.94
C PHE A 12 2.13 22.43 13.01
N GLN A 13 2.08 22.68 11.70
CA GLN A 13 1.44 21.78 10.74
C GLN A 13 2.12 20.40 10.72
N LYS A 14 3.46 20.37 10.82
CA LYS A 14 4.22 19.11 10.88
C LYS A 14 3.86 18.27 12.11
N ASN A 15 3.80 18.87 13.29
CA ASN A 15 3.42 18.18 14.53
C ASN A 15 2.00 17.62 14.44
N VAL A 16 1.05 18.38 13.88
CA VAL A 16 -0.32 17.90 13.69
C VAL A 16 -0.37 16.75 12.68
N LEU A 17 0.43 16.78 11.62
CA LEU A 17 0.53 15.67 10.66
C LEU A 17 1.11 14.41 11.30
N GLU A 18 2.15 14.55 12.15
CA GLU A 18 2.74 13.44 12.91
C GLU A 18 1.69 12.81 13.85
N GLU A 19 0.92 13.62 14.59
CA GLU A 19 -0.16 13.14 15.46
C GLU A 19 -1.28 12.43 14.68
N LEU A 20 -1.71 13.00 13.55
CA LEU A 20 -2.71 12.37 12.68
C LEU A 20 -2.21 11.04 12.11
N HIS A 21 -0.89 10.90 11.94
CA HIS A 21 -0.24 9.73 11.35
C HIS A 21 0.24 8.70 12.38
N ALA A 22 0.29 9.02 13.67
CA ALA A 22 0.83 8.15 14.73
C ALA A 22 0.21 6.74 14.75
N GLY A 23 -1.08 6.64 14.41
CA GLY A 23 -1.78 5.35 14.30
C GLY A 23 -1.73 4.68 12.92
N HIS A 24 -0.89 5.17 12.00
CA HIS A 24 -0.82 4.74 10.59
C HIS A 24 -2.20 4.59 9.92
N LEU A 25 -3.10 5.51 10.25
CA LEU A 25 -4.47 5.49 9.76
C LEU A 25 -4.50 5.71 8.25
N ARG A 26 -5.47 5.10 7.56
CA ARG A 26 -5.67 5.35 6.13
C ARG A 26 -5.96 6.83 5.87
N ILE A 27 -5.52 7.32 4.70
CA ILE A 27 -5.70 8.71 4.24
C ILE A 27 -7.12 9.23 4.46
N VAL A 28 -8.14 8.43 4.12
CA VAL A 28 -9.55 8.83 4.27
C VAL A 28 -9.89 9.14 5.73
N LYS A 29 -9.41 8.32 6.68
CA LYS A 29 -9.65 8.51 8.11
C LYS A 29 -8.86 9.69 8.68
N MET A 30 -7.61 9.85 8.28
CA MET A 30 -6.80 11.03 8.65
C MET A 30 -7.48 12.34 8.19
N LYS A 31 -7.96 12.39 6.94
CA LYS A 31 -8.72 13.53 6.41
C LYS A 31 -10.01 13.78 7.18
N ALA A 32 -10.76 12.73 7.52
CA ALA A 32 -11.98 12.87 8.30
C ALA A 32 -11.71 13.48 9.68
N ILE A 33 -10.68 13.01 10.39
CA ILE A 33 -10.26 13.57 11.69
C ILE A 33 -9.82 15.02 11.53
N ALA A 34 -8.94 15.30 10.57
CA ALA A 34 -8.44 16.65 10.33
C ALA A 34 -9.58 17.65 10.05
N ARG A 35 -10.54 17.28 9.21
CA ARG A 35 -11.72 18.11 8.86
C ARG A 35 -12.68 18.35 10.03
N SER A 36 -12.56 17.61 11.12
CA SER A 36 -13.35 17.84 12.34
C SER A 36 -12.70 18.86 13.28
N PHE A 37 -11.37 18.98 13.30
CA PHE A 37 -10.65 19.74 14.32
C PHE A 37 -9.79 20.89 13.79
N VAL A 38 -9.16 20.71 12.64
CA VAL A 38 -8.07 21.58 12.17
C VAL A 38 -8.25 22.03 10.73
N TYR A 39 -7.63 23.15 10.40
CA TYR A 39 -7.61 23.67 9.04
C TYR A 39 -6.33 24.44 8.75
N TRP A 40 -5.79 24.26 7.55
CA TRP A 40 -4.86 25.18 6.91
C TRP A 40 -4.98 25.01 5.38
N LYS A 41 -4.33 25.91 4.63
CA LYS A 41 -4.28 25.78 3.17
C LYS A 41 -3.58 24.47 2.80
N ASN A 42 -4.24 23.61 2.05
CA ASN A 42 -3.75 22.31 1.56
C ASN A 42 -3.66 21.17 2.60
N THR A 43 -4.40 21.22 3.72
CA THR A 43 -4.44 20.11 4.72
C THR A 43 -4.57 18.72 4.10
N ASP A 44 -5.49 18.53 3.16
CA ASP A 44 -5.72 17.23 2.52
C ASP A 44 -4.51 16.75 1.71
N LYS A 45 -3.79 17.67 1.05
CA LYS A 45 -2.59 17.34 0.27
C LYS A 45 -1.44 16.95 1.19
N ASP A 46 -1.23 17.71 2.27
CA ASP A 46 -0.16 17.41 3.21
C ASP A 46 -0.38 16.07 3.93
N ILE A 47 -1.64 15.72 4.21
CA ILE A 47 -2.02 14.39 4.72
C ILE A 47 -1.73 13.28 3.70
N GLU A 48 -2.06 13.50 2.42
CA GLU A 48 -1.74 12.53 1.36
C GLU A 48 -0.24 12.32 1.22
N ASP A 49 0.54 13.40 1.24
CA ASP A 49 1.99 13.35 1.08
C ASP A 49 2.64 12.66 2.30
N ALA A 50 2.18 12.93 3.52
CA ALA A 50 2.63 12.24 4.73
C ALA A 50 2.37 10.73 4.67
N ALA A 51 1.17 10.32 4.25
CA ALA A 51 0.80 8.91 4.17
C ALA A 51 1.48 8.17 3.00
N LYS A 52 1.66 8.83 1.84
CA LYS A 52 2.33 8.24 0.66
C LYS A 52 3.82 8.01 0.89
N ASN A 53 4.47 8.90 1.63
CA ASN A 53 5.92 8.82 1.90
C ASN A 53 6.27 7.97 3.13
N CYS A 54 5.27 7.41 3.83
CA CYS A 54 5.52 6.55 4.98
C CYS A 54 5.90 5.12 4.55
N VAL A 55 7.11 4.70 4.92
CA VAL A 55 7.67 3.38 4.60
C VAL A 55 6.84 2.26 5.22
N ASP A 56 6.42 2.41 6.47
CA ASP A 56 5.61 1.40 7.16
C ASP A 56 4.22 1.28 6.53
N CYS A 57 3.56 2.41 6.23
CA CYS A 57 2.29 2.37 5.51
C CYS A 57 2.41 1.72 4.14
N ALA A 58 3.52 1.94 3.42
CA ALA A 58 3.78 1.29 2.14
C ALA A 58 4.00 -0.23 2.30
N ARG A 59 4.75 -0.64 3.33
CA ARG A 59 5.07 -2.05 3.62
C ARG A 59 3.84 -2.87 3.99
N TYR A 60 2.90 -2.30 4.75
CA TYR A 60 1.68 -2.97 5.20
C TYR A 60 0.46 -2.69 4.30
N LYS A 61 0.65 -1.97 3.20
CA LYS A 61 -0.43 -1.74 2.23
C LYS A 61 -0.82 -3.06 1.57
N ALA A 62 -2.11 -3.26 1.36
CA ALA A 62 -2.58 -4.39 0.58
C ALA A 62 -2.00 -4.36 -0.85
N ASP A 63 -1.65 -5.53 -1.34
CA ASP A 63 -1.16 -5.68 -2.71
C ASP A 63 -2.19 -5.19 -3.73
N PRO A 64 -1.74 -4.66 -4.87
CA PRO A 64 -2.63 -4.38 -5.98
C PRO A 64 -3.29 -5.66 -6.47
N THR A 65 -4.40 -5.52 -7.20
CA THR A 65 -5.03 -6.65 -7.87
C THR A 65 -3.99 -7.39 -8.71
N LYS A 66 -3.97 -8.73 -8.59
CA LYS A 66 -3.08 -9.56 -9.40
C LYS A 66 -3.27 -9.22 -10.87
N ALA A 67 -2.17 -9.19 -11.62
CA ALA A 67 -2.22 -9.02 -13.06
C ALA A 67 -3.11 -10.10 -13.70
N LYS A 68 -3.71 -9.79 -14.84
CA LYS A 68 -4.44 -10.80 -15.62
C LYS A 68 -3.50 -11.96 -15.92
N VAL A 69 -3.96 -13.18 -15.67
CA VAL A 69 -3.20 -14.39 -16.01
C VAL A 69 -3.03 -14.42 -17.53
N HIS A 70 -1.78 -14.42 -17.97
CA HIS A 70 -1.42 -14.71 -19.35
C HIS A 70 -1.18 -16.20 -19.45
N TYR A 71 -1.93 -16.89 -20.32
CA TYR A 71 -1.73 -18.30 -20.58
C TYR A 71 -0.61 -18.50 -21.59
N TRP A 72 0.21 -19.52 -21.39
CA TRP A 72 1.13 -19.97 -22.43
C TRP A 72 0.34 -20.44 -23.65
N GLU A 73 0.90 -20.22 -24.84
CA GLU A 73 0.34 -20.81 -26.06
C GLU A 73 0.40 -22.34 -25.95
N TYR A 74 -0.64 -23.01 -26.42
CA TYR A 74 -0.65 -24.47 -26.44
C TYR A 74 0.40 -24.96 -27.45
N PRO A 75 1.27 -25.91 -27.07
CA PRO A 75 2.20 -26.50 -28.02
C PRO A 75 1.41 -27.22 -29.13
N SER A 76 1.81 -26.96 -30.36
CA SER A 76 1.24 -27.52 -31.59
C SER A 76 1.89 -28.84 -32.00
N MET A 77 3.11 -29.11 -31.51
CA MET A 77 3.86 -30.34 -31.78
C MET A 77 4.49 -30.90 -30.50
N PRO A 78 4.76 -32.23 -30.46
CA PRO A 78 5.54 -32.82 -29.36
C PRO A 78 6.90 -32.13 -29.20
N TRP A 79 7.37 -32.01 -27.95
CA TRP A 79 8.66 -31.40 -27.58
C TRP A 79 8.77 -29.87 -27.78
N GLU A 80 7.69 -29.16 -28.10
CA GLU A 80 7.72 -27.69 -28.22
C GLU A 80 7.76 -26.96 -26.87
N CYS A 81 7.16 -27.54 -25.83
CA CYS A 81 7.21 -27.00 -24.47
C CYS A 81 7.36 -28.14 -23.47
N ILE A 82 8.42 -28.08 -22.67
CA ILE A 82 8.72 -29.07 -21.63
C ILE A 82 8.74 -28.30 -20.30
N HIS A 83 7.80 -28.63 -19.42
CA HIS A 83 7.78 -28.12 -18.06
C HIS A 83 8.51 -29.14 -17.18
N VAL A 84 9.53 -28.69 -16.47
CA VAL A 84 10.33 -29.54 -15.58
C VAL A 84 10.42 -28.86 -14.22
N ASP A 85 10.28 -29.64 -13.15
CA ASP A 85 10.30 -29.16 -11.77
C ASP A 85 11.05 -30.14 -10.86
N PHE A 86 11.22 -29.79 -9.58
CA PHE A 86 11.82 -30.65 -8.57
C PHE A 86 10.80 -31.08 -7.52
N ALA A 87 10.78 -32.37 -7.20
CA ALA A 87 9.89 -32.97 -6.20
C ALA A 87 10.73 -33.40 -5.02
N GLY A 88 10.37 -32.92 -3.84
CA GLY A 88 10.98 -33.39 -2.62
C GLY A 88 10.85 -32.39 -1.46
N PRO A 89 11.47 -32.73 -0.33
CA PRO A 89 12.22 -33.97 -0.10
C PRO A 89 11.31 -35.19 0.09
N ILE A 90 11.62 -36.29 -0.58
CA ILE A 90 11.03 -37.62 -0.34
C ILE A 90 12.19 -38.55 0.03
N PHE A 91 12.17 -39.12 1.23
CA PHE A 91 13.30 -39.86 1.80
C PHE A 91 14.64 -39.12 1.68
N GLU A 92 14.64 -37.82 2.01
CA GLU A 92 15.83 -36.95 1.94
C GLU A 92 16.40 -36.73 0.52
N HIS A 93 15.68 -37.13 -0.52
CA HIS A 93 16.07 -36.92 -1.91
C HIS A 93 15.15 -35.94 -2.64
N MET A 94 15.75 -35.16 -3.53
CA MET A 94 15.05 -34.32 -4.52
C MET A 94 15.07 -35.05 -5.87
N PHE A 95 13.91 -35.11 -6.52
CA PHE A 95 13.73 -35.75 -7.83
C PHE A 95 13.45 -34.67 -8.86
N PHE A 96 14.14 -34.72 -10.00
CA PHE A 96 13.87 -33.86 -11.15
C PHE A 96 12.86 -34.57 -12.06
N PHE A 97 11.77 -33.90 -12.43
CA PHE A 97 10.69 -34.50 -13.21
C PHE A 97 10.09 -33.52 -14.21
#